data_AF-A0A938H2B5-F1
#
_entry.id   AF-A0A938H2B5-F1
#
_cell.length_a   1.000
_cell.length_b   1.000
_cell.length_c   1.000
_cell.angle_alpha   90.00
_cell.angle_beta   90.00
_cell.angle_gamma   90.00
#
_symmetry.space_group_name_H-M   'P 1'
#
loop_
_entity.id
_entity.type
_entity.pdbx_description
1 polymer ?
#
loop_
_entity_poly.entity_id
_entity_poly.type
_entity_poly.pdbx_seq_one_letter_code
_entity_poly.pdbx_strand_id
1 'polypeptide(L)'
;MTFKLGGVLLSGLVSVALRGGEVARPGELSPLALWYRSPATKWEEALPVGNGHLGGMVHGGVPAEHVQFNEHTVWTGRPHAYAHAGAGKFLPEIRRLLFEGRELELQSLRLRREAEGHEGQGRRAEATARQKEAQGLWQTARARQKAAEDLALKEFMSEPLRQKAYQPCGDLRIAFEGHDQPAGYRRWLELDRAVTGVEYQVGGATFRREVLASHPDRFLGVRLSADRPGRIDCTVRLDSAHPGARAGVEGATVILRGEVEPNGIRFEARAALTLEGGQVEAAGDGLRVTGADALVIRLVAATNFRSYRELSADPAQRCADLLQRSAGKSWEQLRQAHVADHQGLFRRVSLDLGSTPAAERPTDQRIREFAAGDDPQLATLTFQYGRYLLIASSRPGGQPANLQGIWNASLRPPWDSKYTCNINTQMNYWPAEVTALGECHEPLFAALA
;
A
#
# COMPACT_ATOMS: atom_id res chain seq x y z
N MET A 1 70.89 13.73 46.29
CA MET A 1 70.04 12.56 46.00
C MET A 1 69.02 12.95 44.96
N THR A 2 69.26 12.51 43.75
CA THR A 2 68.44 12.63 42.55
C THR A 2 67.25 11.69 42.64
N PHE A 3 66.02 12.16 42.40
CA PHE A 3 65.05 11.47 41.54
C PHE A 3 63.99 12.47 41.05
N LYS A 4 63.78 12.44 39.73
CA LYS A 4 62.94 13.30 38.91
C LYS A 4 61.45 12.91 39.05
N LEU A 5 60.56 13.89 39.16
CA LEU A 5 59.15 13.72 38.79
C LEU A 5 59.04 13.84 37.27
N GLY A 6 58.65 12.74 36.61
CA GLY A 6 58.14 12.74 35.25
C GLY A 6 56.65 12.42 35.28
N GLY A 7 55.82 13.39 34.92
CA GLY A 7 54.38 13.22 34.75
C GLY A 7 53.97 13.88 33.44
N VAL A 8 53.63 13.04 32.47
CA VAL A 8 53.34 13.36 31.07
C VAL A 8 52.03 14.16 30.96
N LEU A 9 52.09 15.30 30.27
CA LEU A 9 50.92 16.02 29.75
C LEU A 9 50.36 15.25 28.54
N LEU A 10 49.19 14.62 28.68
CA LEU A 10 48.41 14.14 27.54
C LEU A 10 47.55 15.29 27.02
N SER A 11 48.00 15.91 25.93
CA SER A 11 47.19 16.80 25.09
C SER A 11 46.21 15.97 24.26
N GLY A 12 44.97 15.82 24.73
CA GLY A 12 43.88 15.25 23.94
C GLY A 12 43.19 16.32 23.10
N LEU A 13 43.65 16.49 21.85
CA LEU A 13 42.91 17.20 20.81
C LEU A 13 41.65 16.39 20.48
N VAL A 14 40.48 16.88 20.90
CA VAL A 14 39.19 16.39 20.41
C VAL A 14 38.99 16.91 18.99
N SER A 15 39.38 16.10 18.01
CA SER A 15 39.02 16.34 16.61
C SER A 15 37.56 15.91 16.42
N VAL A 16 36.66 16.88 16.35
CA VAL A 16 35.28 16.67 15.88
C VAL A 16 35.38 16.45 14.38
N ALA A 17 35.53 15.19 13.97
CA ALA A 17 35.35 14.80 12.58
C ALA A 17 33.84 14.81 12.29
N LEU A 18 33.38 15.89 11.65
CA LEU A 18 32.11 15.91 10.92
C LEU A 18 32.17 14.80 9.86
N ARG A 19 31.62 13.62 10.19
CA ARG A 19 31.35 12.60 9.17
C ARG A 19 30.20 13.10 8.32
N GLY A 20 30.56 13.77 7.22
CA GLY A 20 29.67 13.96 6.08
C GLY A 20 29.10 12.61 5.66
N GLY A 21 27.81 12.59 5.31
CA GLY A 21 27.11 11.39 4.90
C GLY A 21 27.77 10.75 3.69
N GLU A 22 28.57 9.70 3.92
CA GLU A 22 28.98 8.80 2.85
C GLU A 22 27.74 8.11 2.29
N VAL A 23 27.42 8.42 1.04
CA VAL A 23 26.55 7.59 0.20
C VAL A 23 27.17 6.20 0.21
N ALA A 24 26.43 5.19 0.69
CA ALA A 24 26.86 3.81 0.67
C ALA A 24 27.41 3.47 -0.73
N ARG A 25 28.59 2.85 -0.78
CA ARG A 25 29.21 2.45 -2.06
C ARG A 25 28.20 1.62 -2.86
N PRO A 26 28.15 1.76 -4.19
CA PRO A 26 27.34 0.86 -5.01
C PRO A 26 27.88 -0.55 -4.86
N GLY A 27 27.25 -1.39 -4.04
CA GLY A 27 27.78 -2.74 -3.77
C GLY A 27 27.08 -3.47 -2.63
N GLU A 28 26.92 -2.85 -1.46
CA GLU A 28 26.32 -3.51 -0.30
C GLU A 28 24.94 -2.92 -0.03
N LEU A 29 23.90 -3.67 -0.40
CA LEU A 29 22.54 -3.34 0.02
C LEU A 29 22.46 -3.49 1.54
N SER A 30 21.69 -2.61 2.18
CA SER A 30 21.34 -2.73 3.60
C SER A 30 20.80 -4.14 3.90
N PRO A 31 21.09 -4.72 5.07
CA PRO A 31 20.42 -5.95 5.51
C PRO A 31 18.89 -5.82 5.52
N LEU A 32 18.37 -4.59 5.69
CA LEU A 32 16.95 -4.29 5.63
C LEU A 32 16.46 -3.99 4.20
N ALA A 33 17.04 -4.61 3.19
CA ALA A 33 16.61 -4.49 1.80
C ALA A 33 15.93 -5.78 1.30
N LEU A 34 14.78 -5.62 0.66
CA LEU A 34 14.25 -6.64 -0.25
C LEU A 34 14.94 -6.45 -1.59
N TRP A 35 15.60 -7.46 -2.13
CA TRP A 35 16.27 -7.39 -3.43
C TRP A 35 16.06 -8.61 -4.32
N TYR A 36 16.18 -8.41 -5.64
CA TYR A 36 15.86 -9.36 -6.69
C TYR A 36 16.80 -9.21 -7.90
N ARG A 37 16.98 -10.30 -8.66
CA ARG A 37 17.84 -10.37 -9.85
C ARG A 37 17.09 -10.22 -11.19
N SER A 38 15.78 -10.00 -11.15
CA SER A 38 14.96 -9.81 -12.34
C SER A 38 13.87 -8.76 -12.11
N PRO A 39 13.41 -8.06 -13.17
CA PRO A 39 12.22 -7.24 -13.10
C PRO A 39 11.00 -8.01 -12.62
N ALA A 40 10.03 -7.30 -12.05
CA ALA A 40 8.71 -7.84 -11.77
C ALA A 40 7.96 -8.11 -13.10
N THR A 41 7.36 -9.29 -13.21
CA THR A 41 6.53 -9.69 -14.36
C THR A 41 5.03 -9.59 -14.07
N LYS A 42 4.67 -9.53 -12.79
CA LYS A 42 3.31 -9.35 -12.27
C LYS A 42 3.31 -8.34 -11.13
N TRP A 43 2.14 -7.80 -10.82
CA TRP A 43 1.98 -6.72 -9.85
C TRP A 43 2.43 -7.12 -8.43
N GLU A 44 2.22 -8.37 -8.02
CA GLU A 44 2.62 -8.88 -6.69
C GLU A 44 4.15 -9.01 -6.53
N GLU A 45 4.92 -8.94 -7.62
CA GLU A 45 6.38 -8.93 -7.57
C GLU A 45 6.97 -7.51 -7.51
N ALA A 46 6.16 -6.49 -7.80
CA ALA A 46 6.57 -5.09 -7.79
C ALA A 46 6.78 -4.58 -6.35
N LEU A 47 7.61 -3.55 -6.21
CA LEU A 47 8.00 -3.02 -4.90
C LEU A 47 7.11 -1.84 -4.52
N PRO A 48 6.43 -1.87 -3.36
CA PRO A 48 5.62 -0.76 -2.92
C PRO A 48 6.50 0.41 -2.49
N VAL A 49 6.03 1.61 -2.79
CA VAL A 49 6.44 2.89 -2.19
C VAL A 49 5.17 3.66 -1.82
N GLY A 50 5.23 4.48 -0.78
CA GLY A 50 4.08 5.29 -0.39
C GLY A 50 4.41 6.36 0.63
N ASN A 51 3.58 7.39 0.70
CA ASN A 51 3.71 8.51 1.65
C ASN A 51 2.46 8.76 2.51
N GLY A 52 1.55 7.79 2.56
CA GLY A 52 0.23 7.86 3.20
C GLY A 52 -0.89 8.47 2.33
N HIS A 53 -0.53 9.05 1.17
CA HIS A 53 -1.46 9.73 0.26
C HIS A 53 -1.37 9.21 -1.16
N LEU A 54 -0.15 9.14 -1.67
CA LEU A 54 0.21 8.60 -2.97
C LEU A 54 1.02 7.32 -2.76
N GLY A 55 0.60 6.26 -3.43
CA GLY A 55 1.28 4.96 -3.46
C GLY A 55 1.76 4.62 -4.86
N GLY A 56 2.81 3.82 -4.96
CA GLY A 56 3.33 3.29 -6.21
C GLY A 56 3.81 1.85 -6.07
N MET A 57 3.66 1.05 -7.12
CA MET A 57 4.18 -0.31 -7.25
C MET A 57 5.19 -0.32 -8.40
N VAL A 58 6.48 -0.41 -8.07
CA VAL A 58 7.61 -0.25 -8.99
C VAL A 58 8.03 -1.61 -9.57
N HIS A 59 7.90 -1.79 -10.88
CA HIS A 59 8.17 -3.08 -11.53
C HIS A 59 9.66 -3.30 -11.79
N GLY A 60 10.41 -2.24 -12.09
CA GLY A 60 11.83 -2.35 -12.37
C GLY A 60 12.14 -2.83 -13.80
N GLY A 61 11.21 -2.73 -14.75
CA GLY A 61 11.43 -3.20 -16.13
C GLY A 61 12.51 -2.40 -16.88
N VAL A 62 13.31 -3.05 -17.73
CA VAL A 62 14.50 -2.42 -18.32
C VAL A 62 14.19 -1.64 -19.61
N PRO A 63 13.68 -2.26 -20.69
CA PRO A 63 13.25 -1.51 -21.88
C PRO A 63 11.96 -0.71 -21.63
N ALA A 64 11.16 -1.12 -20.65
CA ALA A 64 9.96 -0.42 -20.22
C ALA A 64 9.79 -0.49 -18.70
N GLU A 65 9.88 0.64 -18.02
CA GLU A 65 9.50 0.77 -16.61
C GLU A 65 7.99 0.99 -16.49
N HIS A 66 7.43 0.43 -15.42
CA HIS A 66 6.03 0.58 -15.06
C HIS A 66 5.95 0.84 -13.55
N VAL A 67 5.50 2.05 -13.20
CA VAL A 67 5.11 2.38 -11.83
C VAL A 67 3.60 2.55 -11.81
N GLN A 68 2.87 1.51 -11.39
CA GLN A 68 1.44 1.63 -11.14
C GLN A 68 1.25 2.51 -9.90
N PHE A 69 0.40 3.53 -9.96
CA PHE A 69 0.22 4.46 -8.84
C PHE A 69 -1.24 4.65 -8.43
N ASN A 70 -1.39 5.02 -7.16
CA ASN A 70 -2.63 5.13 -6.44
C ASN A 70 -2.67 6.45 -5.68
N GLU A 71 -3.84 7.08 -5.63
CA GLU A 71 -4.12 8.20 -4.73
C GLU A 71 -5.21 7.73 -3.76
N HIS A 72 -5.04 7.99 -2.47
CA HIS A 72 -5.80 7.36 -1.39
C HIS A 72 -7.32 7.67 -1.36
N THR A 73 -7.80 8.59 -2.21
CA THR A 73 -9.19 9.04 -2.32
C THR A 73 -9.85 8.70 -3.66
N VAL A 74 -9.20 7.90 -4.51
CA VAL A 74 -9.81 7.34 -5.72
C VAL A 74 -10.71 6.15 -5.36
N TRP A 75 -11.98 6.46 -5.06
CA TRP A 75 -13.02 5.48 -4.71
C TRP A 75 -14.24 5.62 -5.62
N THR A 76 -14.98 4.53 -5.82
CA THR A 76 -16.30 4.58 -6.48
C THR A 76 -17.34 5.27 -5.60
N GLY A 77 -18.48 5.61 -6.18
CA GLY A 77 -19.58 6.23 -5.46
C GLY A 77 -19.49 7.73 -5.28
N ARG A 78 -20.40 8.21 -4.44
CA ARG A 78 -20.65 9.61 -4.10
C ARG A 78 -21.09 9.70 -2.64
N PRO A 79 -21.06 10.87 -2.01
CA PRO A 79 -21.64 11.06 -0.68
C PRO A 79 -23.04 10.45 -0.57
N HIS A 80 -23.22 9.53 0.37
CA HIS A 80 -24.52 8.91 0.61
C HIS A 80 -24.61 8.38 2.05
N ALA A 81 -25.84 8.24 2.55
CA ALA A 81 -26.09 7.52 3.78
C ALA A 81 -26.12 6.01 3.48
N TYR A 82 -25.51 5.19 4.33
CA TYR A 82 -25.66 3.73 4.29
C TYR A 82 -26.80 3.23 5.18
N ALA A 83 -27.27 4.05 6.12
CA ALA A 83 -28.34 3.68 7.03
C ALA A 83 -29.67 3.54 6.27
N HIS A 84 -30.28 2.37 6.35
CA HIS A 84 -31.63 2.15 5.85
C HIS A 84 -32.62 2.85 6.77
N ALA A 85 -33.29 3.88 6.25
CA ALA A 85 -34.24 4.67 7.03
C ALA A 85 -35.37 3.78 7.57
N GLY A 86 -35.64 3.85 8.87
CA GLY A 86 -36.70 3.07 9.51
C GLY A 86 -36.35 1.61 9.84
N ALA A 87 -35.16 1.11 9.49
CA ALA A 87 -34.74 -0.28 9.75
C ALA A 87 -34.93 -0.72 11.21
N GLY A 88 -34.65 0.18 12.17
CA GLY A 88 -34.80 -0.09 13.59
C GLY A 88 -36.20 -0.56 14.02
N LYS A 89 -37.25 -0.25 13.25
CA LYS A 89 -38.64 -0.69 13.52
C LYS A 89 -38.82 -2.20 13.39
N PHE A 90 -38.00 -2.87 12.59
CA PHE A 90 -38.09 -4.31 12.32
C PHE A 90 -37.26 -5.15 13.29
N LEU A 91 -36.33 -4.53 14.02
CA LEU A 91 -35.44 -5.22 14.96
C LEU A 91 -36.18 -6.02 16.05
N PRO A 92 -37.29 -5.53 16.67
CA PRO A 92 -38.05 -6.33 17.63
C PRO A 92 -38.62 -7.62 17.03
N GLU A 93 -39.16 -7.56 15.81
CA GLU A 93 -39.75 -8.72 15.14
C GLU A 93 -38.69 -9.73 14.70
N ILE A 94 -37.56 -9.25 14.16
CA ILE A 94 -36.40 -10.10 13.84
C ILE A 94 -35.94 -10.86 15.10
N ARG A 95 -35.81 -10.16 16.24
CA ARG A 95 -35.45 -10.78 17.52
C ARG A 95 -36.49 -11.80 17.97
N ARG A 96 -37.79 -11.48 17.87
CA ARG A 96 -38.88 -12.41 18.23
C ARG A 96 -38.77 -13.72 17.44
N LEU A 97 -38.62 -13.63 16.12
CA LEU A 97 -38.49 -14.79 15.24
C LEU A 97 -37.24 -15.64 15.58
N LEU A 98 -36.10 -15.00 15.86
CA LEU A 98 -34.88 -15.72 16.25
C LEU A 98 -35.04 -16.43 17.61
N PHE A 99 -35.67 -15.78 18.59
CA PHE A 99 -35.89 -16.38 19.91
C PHE A 99 -36.89 -17.54 19.86
N GLU A 100 -38.03 -17.37 19.20
CA GLU A 100 -38.99 -18.45 18.98
C GLU A 100 -38.37 -19.63 18.23
N GLY A 101 -37.57 -19.34 17.19
CA GLY A 101 -36.84 -20.37 16.45
C GLY A 101 -35.87 -21.16 17.34
N ARG A 102 -35.11 -20.47 18.20
CA ARG A 102 -34.17 -21.09 19.13
C ARG A 102 -34.87 -21.95 20.19
N GLU A 103 -35.99 -21.49 20.73
CA GLU A 103 -36.79 -22.28 21.68
C GLU A 103 -37.28 -23.59 21.06
N LEU A 104 -37.82 -23.53 19.84
CA LEU A 104 -38.28 -24.70 19.09
C LEU A 104 -37.13 -25.65 18.74
N GLU A 105 -35.95 -25.13 18.39
CA GLU A 105 -34.74 -25.93 18.15
C GLU A 105 -34.32 -26.70 19.40
N LEU A 106 -34.28 -26.03 20.57
CA LEU A 106 -33.95 -26.65 21.85
C LEU A 106 -34.96 -27.75 22.24
N GLN A 107 -36.26 -27.51 22.03
CA GLN A 107 -37.29 -28.53 22.25
C GLN A 107 -37.12 -29.73 21.32
N SER A 108 -36.85 -29.50 20.02
CA SER A 108 -36.52 -30.56 19.06
C SER A 108 -35.33 -31.40 19.52
N LEU A 109 -34.23 -30.76 19.95
CA LEU A 109 -33.03 -31.46 20.42
C LEU A 109 -33.30 -32.32 21.67
N ARG A 110 -34.13 -31.82 22.60
CA ARG A 110 -34.56 -32.58 23.77
C ARG A 110 -35.34 -33.83 23.37
N LEU A 111 -36.33 -33.70 22.48
CA LEU A 111 -37.14 -34.83 22.01
C LEU A 111 -36.31 -35.87 21.25
N ARG A 112 -35.27 -35.46 20.51
CA ARG A 112 -34.33 -36.41 19.89
C ARG A 112 -33.56 -37.23 20.91
N ARG A 113 -33.04 -36.60 21.97
CA ARG A 113 -32.37 -37.32 23.07
C ARG A 113 -33.32 -38.26 23.80
N GLU A 114 -34.57 -37.85 24.00
CA GLU A 114 -35.61 -38.71 24.58
C GLU A 114 -35.92 -39.92 23.66
N ALA A 115 -35.98 -39.70 22.34
CA ALA A 115 -36.17 -40.77 21.35
C ALA A 115 -35.01 -41.80 21.37
N GLU A 116 -33.76 -41.32 21.39
CA GLU A 116 -32.56 -42.17 21.52
C GLU A 116 -32.59 -43.01 22.80
N GLY A 117 -32.99 -42.39 23.92
CA GLY A 117 -33.16 -43.08 25.20
C GLY A 117 -34.24 -44.17 25.16
N HIS A 118 -35.38 -43.91 24.52
CA HIS A 118 -36.43 -44.91 24.31
C HIS A 118 -36.00 -46.05 23.39
N GLU A 119 -35.24 -45.74 22.33
CA GLU A 119 -34.71 -46.76 21.42
C GLU A 119 -33.74 -47.71 22.13
N GLY A 120 -32.83 -47.17 22.96
CA GLY A 120 -31.93 -47.97 23.80
C GLY A 120 -32.64 -48.85 24.83
N GLN A 121 -33.89 -48.51 25.19
CA GLN A 121 -34.76 -49.31 26.07
C GLN A 121 -35.67 -50.29 25.31
N GLY A 122 -35.55 -50.38 23.97
CA GLY A 122 -36.40 -51.23 23.14
C GLY A 122 -37.81 -50.69 22.86
N ARG A 123 -38.10 -49.44 23.26
CA ARG A 123 -39.40 -48.76 23.14
C ARG A 123 -39.54 -48.06 21.77
N ARG A 124 -39.59 -48.86 20.71
CA ARG A 124 -39.50 -48.38 19.31
C ARG A 124 -40.66 -47.47 18.89
N ALA A 125 -41.88 -47.72 19.35
CA ALA A 125 -43.04 -46.90 19.01
C ALA A 125 -42.93 -45.49 19.60
N GLU A 126 -42.52 -45.38 20.86
CA GLU A 126 -42.32 -44.10 21.53
C GLU A 126 -41.11 -43.35 20.98
N ALA A 127 -40.02 -44.05 20.66
CA ALA A 127 -38.87 -43.46 19.96
C ALA A 127 -39.29 -42.82 18.62
N THR A 128 -40.06 -43.56 17.81
CA THR A 128 -40.53 -43.09 16.49
C THR A 128 -41.46 -41.88 16.63
N ALA A 129 -42.38 -41.89 17.59
CA ALA A 129 -43.29 -40.77 17.84
C ALA A 129 -42.52 -39.49 18.24
N ARG A 130 -41.56 -39.62 19.16
CA ARG A 130 -40.70 -38.50 19.63
C ARG A 130 -39.80 -37.97 18.52
N GLN A 131 -39.28 -38.85 17.66
CA GLN A 131 -38.47 -38.44 16.52
C GLN A 131 -39.28 -37.63 15.49
N LYS A 132 -40.52 -38.06 15.21
CA LYS A 132 -41.44 -37.32 14.32
C LYS A 132 -41.81 -35.95 14.89
N GLU A 133 -42.11 -35.88 16.18
CA GLU A 133 -42.38 -34.63 16.89
C GLU A 133 -41.18 -33.68 16.83
N ALA A 134 -39.98 -34.18 17.13
CA ALA A 134 -38.73 -33.42 17.04
C ALA A 134 -38.49 -32.88 15.63
N GLN A 135 -38.77 -33.68 14.59
CA GLN A 135 -38.62 -33.24 13.20
C GLN A 135 -39.57 -32.08 12.87
N GLY A 136 -40.82 -32.12 13.33
CA GLY A 136 -41.79 -31.03 13.12
C GLY A 136 -41.38 -29.72 13.81
N LEU A 137 -40.92 -29.81 15.07
CA LEU A 137 -40.37 -28.65 15.78
C LEU A 137 -39.13 -28.09 15.07
N TRP A 138 -38.27 -28.97 14.55
CA TRP A 138 -37.08 -28.55 13.83
C TRP A 138 -37.40 -27.79 12.54
N GLN A 139 -38.36 -28.28 11.76
CA GLN A 139 -38.82 -27.60 10.54
C GLN A 139 -39.39 -26.22 10.88
N THR A 140 -40.18 -26.12 11.96
CA THR A 140 -40.75 -24.85 12.41
C THR A 140 -39.66 -23.88 12.88
N ALA A 141 -38.67 -24.36 13.64
CA ALA A 141 -37.51 -23.57 14.07
C ALA A 141 -36.75 -22.99 12.86
N ARG A 142 -36.47 -23.81 11.85
CA ARG A 142 -35.83 -23.37 10.60
C ARG A 142 -36.67 -22.35 9.84
N ALA A 143 -37.99 -22.53 9.78
CA ALA A 143 -38.88 -21.56 9.15
C ALA A 143 -38.86 -20.20 9.87
N ARG A 144 -38.79 -20.19 11.21
CA ARG A 144 -38.65 -18.95 11.99
C ARG A 144 -37.30 -18.25 11.74
N GLN A 145 -36.21 -19.01 11.72
CA GLN A 145 -34.89 -18.47 11.40
C GLN A 145 -34.85 -17.88 9.98
N LYS A 146 -35.44 -18.58 9.00
CA LYS A 146 -35.51 -18.09 7.62
C LYS A 146 -36.36 -16.83 7.49
N ALA A 147 -37.50 -16.77 8.18
CA ALA A 147 -38.34 -15.57 8.21
C ALA A 147 -37.61 -14.37 8.83
N ALA A 148 -36.80 -14.59 9.89
CA ALA A 148 -35.98 -13.54 10.48
C ALA A 148 -34.89 -13.04 9.52
N GLU A 149 -34.22 -13.95 8.82
CA GLU A 149 -33.23 -13.64 7.78
C GLU A 149 -33.85 -12.86 6.63
N ASP A 150 -34.99 -13.29 6.11
CA ASP A 150 -35.69 -12.61 5.02
C ASP A 150 -36.12 -11.20 5.42
N LEU A 151 -36.64 -11.04 6.64
CA LEU A 151 -37.00 -9.73 7.16
C LEU A 151 -35.77 -8.83 7.34
N ALA A 152 -34.67 -9.37 7.84
CA ALA A 152 -33.43 -8.62 8.02
C ALA A 152 -32.86 -8.18 6.66
N LEU A 153 -32.73 -9.10 5.70
CA LEU A 153 -32.22 -8.82 4.36
C LEU A 153 -33.06 -7.78 3.62
N LYS A 154 -34.38 -7.81 3.82
CA LYS A 154 -35.30 -6.90 3.16
C LYS A 154 -35.34 -5.51 3.79
N GLU A 155 -35.37 -5.41 5.12
CA GLU A 155 -35.76 -4.17 5.80
C GLU A 155 -34.70 -3.64 6.79
N PHE A 156 -33.67 -4.44 7.12
CA PHE A 156 -32.69 -4.10 8.17
C PHE A 156 -31.27 -3.86 7.65
N MET A 157 -30.92 -4.44 6.49
CA MET A 157 -29.60 -4.26 5.89
C MET A 157 -29.39 -2.84 5.36
N SER A 158 -28.12 -2.45 5.18
CA SER A 158 -27.76 -1.13 4.67
C SER A 158 -28.19 -0.94 3.21
N GLU A 159 -28.43 0.32 2.85
CA GLU A 159 -28.70 0.72 1.47
C GLU A 159 -27.67 1.76 1.01
N PRO A 160 -26.83 1.45 0.00
CA PRO A 160 -26.57 0.14 -0.59
C PRO A 160 -25.97 -0.87 0.41
N LEU A 161 -26.10 -2.16 0.09
CA LEU A 161 -25.63 -3.26 0.92
C LEU A 161 -24.10 -3.32 1.08
N ARG A 162 -23.36 -2.82 0.08
CA ARG A 162 -21.90 -2.91 0.00
C ARG A 162 -21.29 -1.51 0.04
N GLN A 163 -20.13 -1.41 0.71
CA GLN A 163 -19.27 -0.23 0.62
C GLN A 163 -18.76 -0.04 -0.81
N LYS A 164 -18.22 1.16 -1.07
CA LYS A 164 -17.60 1.51 -2.34
C LYS A 164 -16.20 0.92 -2.48
N ALA A 165 -15.74 0.82 -3.71
CA ALA A 165 -14.48 0.18 -4.06
C ALA A 165 -13.37 1.20 -4.23
N TYR A 166 -12.20 0.90 -3.66
CA TYR A 166 -10.97 1.62 -3.93
C TYR A 166 -10.42 1.24 -5.32
N GLN A 167 -9.87 2.20 -6.08
CA GLN A 167 -9.43 1.96 -7.47
C GLN A 167 -8.06 2.58 -7.76
N PRO A 168 -7.29 2.05 -8.74
CA PRO A 168 -6.06 2.66 -9.23
C PRO A 168 -6.29 4.07 -9.74
N CYS A 169 -5.28 4.93 -9.60
CA CYS A 169 -5.28 6.24 -10.27
C CYS A 169 -4.77 6.10 -11.71
N GLY A 170 -3.61 5.46 -11.89
CA GLY A 170 -3.04 5.25 -13.21
C GLY A 170 -1.67 4.57 -13.18
N ASP A 171 -0.96 4.68 -14.29
CA ASP A 171 0.34 4.07 -14.52
C ASP A 171 1.31 5.10 -15.09
N LEU A 172 2.49 5.23 -14.47
CA LEU A 172 3.64 5.93 -15.04
C LEU A 172 4.45 4.94 -15.87
N ARG A 173 4.59 5.23 -17.17
CA ARG A 173 5.30 4.41 -18.15
C ARG A 173 6.54 5.14 -18.62
N ILE A 174 7.70 4.47 -18.58
CA ILE A 174 8.95 5.03 -19.10
C ILE A 174 9.56 4.01 -20.06
N ALA A 175 9.61 4.35 -21.35
CA ALA A 175 10.19 3.50 -22.38
C ALA A 175 11.64 3.91 -22.68
N PHE A 176 12.55 2.95 -22.71
CA PHE A 176 13.98 3.14 -22.98
C PHE A 176 14.36 2.37 -24.25
N GLU A 177 14.54 3.09 -25.36
CA GLU A 177 14.92 2.49 -26.64
C GLU A 177 16.37 1.96 -26.59
N GLY A 178 16.63 0.78 -27.15
CA GLY A 178 17.97 0.18 -27.20
C GLY A 178 18.46 -0.46 -25.90
N HIS A 179 17.55 -0.68 -24.93
CA HIS A 179 17.84 -1.29 -23.63
C HIS A 179 17.50 -2.79 -23.55
N ASP A 180 17.43 -3.48 -24.69
CA ASP A 180 16.89 -4.85 -24.79
C ASP A 180 17.79 -5.95 -24.20
N GLN A 181 19.09 -5.69 -24.03
CA GLN A 181 20.07 -6.67 -23.56
C GLN A 181 20.86 -6.16 -22.34
N PRO A 182 20.22 -6.04 -21.16
CA PRO A 182 20.91 -5.60 -19.96
C PRO A 182 21.82 -6.69 -19.37
N ALA A 183 22.91 -6.26 -18.77
CA ALA A 183 23.74 -7.07 -17.88
C ALA A 183 23.61 -6.59 -16.42
N GLY A 184 24.05 -7.43 -15.48
CA GLY A 184 24.21 -7.08 -14.06
C GLY A 184 22.97 -6.51 -13.38
N TYR A 185 21.78 -6.92 -13.83
CA TYR A 185 20.52 -6.38 -13.32
C TYR A 185 20.33 -6.69 -11.83
N ARG A 186 19.91 -5.68 -11.09
CA ARG A 186 19.36 -5.80 -9.74
C ARG A 186 18.28 -4.77 -9.48
N ARG A 187 17.28 -5.13 -8.69
CA ARG A 187 16.32 -4.18 -8.10
C ARG A 187 16.16 -4.43 -6.61
N TRP A 188 15.84 -3.38 -5.86
CA TRP A 188 15.68 -3.49 -4.41
C TRP A 188 14.70 -2.45 -3.85
N LEU A 189 14.16 -2.72 -2.68
CA LEU A 189 13.49 -1.78 -1.77
C LEU A 189 14.30 -1.75 -0.48
N GLU A 190 14.90 -0.61 -0.16
CA GLU A 190 15.66 -0.41 1.07
C GLU A 190 14.74 0.20 2.13
N LEU A 191 14.47 -0.56 3.20
CA LEU A 191 13.45 -0.20 4.19
C LEU A 191 13.91 0.92 5.14
N ASP A 192 15.21 1.08 5.39
CA ASP A 192 15.71 2.13 6.28
C ASP A 192 15.58 3.55 5.70
N ARG A 193 15.63 3.68 4.37
CA ARG A 193 15.53 4.94 3.63
C ARG A 193 14.20 5.10 2.90
N ALA A 194 13.40 4.03 2.80
CA ALA A 194 12.20 3.98 1.97
C ALA A 194 12.47 4.39 0.52
N VAL A 195 13.53 3.83 -0.08
CA VAL A 195 13.92 4.08 -1.47
C VAL A 195 14.01 2.75 -2.20
N THR A 196 13.34 2.64 -3.35
CA THR A 196 13.57 1.54 -4.27
C THR A 196 14.62 1.92 -5.29
N GLY A 197 15.44 0.96 -5.70
CA GLY A 197 16.42 1.17 -6.75
C GLY A 197 16.40 0.08 -7.80
N VAL A 198 16.88 0.43 -9.00
CA VAL A 198 17.21 -0.48 -10.09
C VAL A 198 18.59 -0.11 -10.61
N GLU A 199 19.41 -1.12 -10.89
CA GLU A 199 20.69 -0.95 -11.56
C GLU A 199 20.87 -2.01 -12.64
N TYR A 200 21.40 -1.64 -13.80
CA TYR A 200 21.76 -2.54 -14.89
C TYR A 200 22.79 -1.87 -15.82
N GLN A 201 23.46 -2.65 -16.66
CA GLN A 201 24.37 -2.12 -17.69
C GLN A 201 23.84 -2.36 -19.10
N VAL A 202 23.91 -1.33 -19.96
CA VAL A 202 23.62 -1.39 -21.40
C VAL A 202 24.57 -0.45 -22.15
N GLY A 203 25.10 -0.89 -23.30
CA GLY A 203 25.93 -0.03 -24.17
C GLY A 203 27.12 0.61 -23.44
N GLY A 204 27.78 -0.18 -22.56
CA GLY A 204 28.95 0.23 -21.77
C GLY A 204 28.68 1.24 -20.65
N ALA A 205 27.43 1.61 -20.37
CA ALA A 205 27.05 2.49 -19.26
C ALA A 205 26.25 1.73 -18.21
N THR A 206 26.44 2.10 -16.94
CA THR A 206 25.61 1.66 -15.81
C THR A 206 24.48 2.65 -15.61
N PHE A 207 23.24 2.16 -15.70
CA PHE A 207 22.04 2.93 -15.46
C PHE A 207 21.55 2.69 -14.04
N ARG A 208 21.07 3.75 -13.39
CA ARG A 208 20.43 3.70 -12.08
C ARG A 208 19.10 4.40 -12.11
N ARG A 209 18.13 3.77 -11.45
CA ARG A 209 16.83 4.38 -11.14
C ARG A 209 16.62 4.38 -9.65
N GLU A 210 16.24 5.51 -9.09
CA GLU A 210 15.80 5.64 -7.70
C GLU A 210 14.33 6.07 -7.69
N VAL A 211 13.50 5.43 -6.86
CA VAL A 211 12.10 5.82 -6.66
C VAL A 211 11.80 5.97 -5.17
N LEU A 212 11.10 7.05 -4.81
CA LEU A 212 10.63 7.32 -3.46
C LEU A 212 9.26 7.98 -3.49
N ALA A 213 8.52 7.90 -2.38
CA ALA A 213 7.29 8.66 -2.18
C ALA A 213 7.49 9.57 -0.97
N SER A 214 7.72 10.86 -1.22
CA SER A 214 8.03 11.85 -0.18
C SER A 214 6.77 12.30 0.55
N HIS A 215 6.73 12.12 1.86
CA HIS A 215 5.68 12.68 2.72
C HIS A 215 5.85 14.20 2.93
N PRO A 216 7.05 14.74 3.24
CA PRO A 216 7.24 16.18 3.42
C PRO A 216 6.83 17.03 2.22
N ASP A 217 7.14 16.54 1.01
CA ASP A 217 6.93 17.27 -0.24
C ASP A 217 5.72 16.76 -1.06
N ARG A 218 5.07 15.68 -0.60
CA ARG A 218 3.81 15.14 -1.16
C ARG A 218 3.86 14.75 -2.65
N PHE A 219 4.90 14.02 -3.06
CA PHE A 219 5.03 13.50 -4.43
C PHE A 219 5.68 12.11 -4.46
N LEU A 220 5.51 11.39 -5.58
CA LEU A 220 6.32 10.21 -5.94
C LEU A 220 7.40 10.66 -6.91
N GLY A 221 8.66 10.46 -6.53
CA GLY A 221 9.83 10.83 -7.30
C GLY A 221 10.44 9.65 -8.01
N VAL A 222 10.78 9.80 -9.29
CA VAL A 222 11.64 8.88 -10.03
C VAL A 222 12.87 9.66 -10.50
N ARG A 223 14.07 9.20 -10.15
CA ARG A 223 15.32 9.70 -10.73
C ARG A 223 15.94 8.65 -11.62
N LEU A 224 16.29 9.04 -12.84
CA LEU A 224 17.05 8.25 -13.81
C LEU A 224 18.44 8.87 -13.95
N SER A 225 19.48 8.05 -13.96
CA SER A 225 20.86 8.50 -14.15
C SER A 225 21.71 7.41 -14.79
N ALA A 226 22.82 7.81 -15.38
CA ALA A 226 23.84 6.89 -15.91
C ALA A 226 25.23 7.32 -15.42
N ASP A 227 26.18 6.39 -15.42
CA ASP A 227 27.60 6.66 -15.10
C ASP A 227 28.37 7.36 -16.23
N ARG A 228 27.71 7.66 -17.34
CA ARG A 228 28.23 8.44 -18.47
C ARG A 228 27.22 9.54 -18.82
N PRO A 229 27.69 10.77 -19.13
CA PRO A 229 26.82 11.87 -19.51
C PRO A 229 26.09 11.61 -20.83
N GLY A 230 24.92 12.25 -21.00
CA GLY A 230 24.13 12.23 -22.21
C GLY A 230 23.55 10.87 -22.59
N ARG A 231 23.32 9.98 -21.62
CA ARG A 231 22.87 8.60 -21.85
C ARG A 231 21.41 8.35 -21.53
N ILE A 232 20.68 9.33 -20.99
CA ILE A 232 19.26 9.18 -20.68
C ILE A 232 18.44 9.58 -21.91
N ASP A 233 18.01 8.56 -22.65
CA ASP A 233 17.02 8.64 -23.72
C ASP A 233 15.79 7.85 -23.30
N CYS A 234 14.63 8.50 -23.19
CA CYS A 234 13.40 7.80 -22.80
C CYS A 234 12.13 8.54 -23.23
N THR A 235 11.01 7.82 -23.29
CA THR A 235 9.68 8.42 -23.44
C THR A 235 8.85 8.19 -22.18
N VAL A 236 8.36 9.27 -21.57
CA VAL A 236 7.53 9.26 -20.36
C VAL A 236 6.07 9.46 -20.73
N ARG A 237 5.18 8.58 -20.24
CA ARG A 237 3.73 8.65 -20.43
C ARG A 237 2.99 8.35 -19.13
N LEU A 238 1.74 8.84 -19.06
CA LEU A 238 0.77 8.45 -18.04
C LEU A 238 -0.41 7.74 -18.72
N ASP A 239 -0.92 6.69 -18.11
CA ASP A 239 -2.11 5.97 -18.57
C ASP A 239 -3.03 5.62 -17.38
N SER A 240 -4.26 5.17 -17.65
CA SER A 240 -5.20 4.73 -16.62
C SER A 240 -6.15 3.66 -17.12
N ALA A 241 -6.48 2.71 -16.26
CA ALA A 241 -7.51 1.71 -16.55
C ALA A 241 -8.93 2.30 -16.64
N HIS A 242 -9.14 3.53 -16.14
CA HIS A 242 -10.46 4.18 -16.13
C HIS A 242 -10.95 4.53 -17.55
N PRO A 243 -12.14 4.05 -17.95
CA PRO A 243 -12.71 4.39 -19.25
C PRO A 243 -12.84 5.91 -19.42
N GLY A 244 -12.35 6.43 -20.55
CA GLY A 244 -12.45 7.86 -20.83
C GLY A 244 -11.34 8.71 -20.23
N ALA A 245 -10.37 8.13 -19.50
CA ALA A 245 -9.18 8.85 -19.07
C ALA A 245 -8.42 9.43 -20.27
N ARG A 246 -7.79 10.59 -20.09
CA ARG A 246 -7.08 11.33 -21.14
C ARG A 246 -5.72 11.79 -20.63
N ALA A 247 -4.68 11.42 -21.36
CA ALA A 247 -3.33 11.94 -21.19
C ALA A 247 -3.08 13.12 -22.15
N GLY A 248 -2.14 13.98 -21.78
CA GLY A 248 -1.69 15.11 -22.58
C GLY A 248 -0.44 15.74 -21.98
N VAL A 249 0.06 16.79 -22.63
CA VAL A 249 1.30 17.46 -22.25
C VAL A 249 1.09 18.96 -22.09
N GLU A 250 1.69 19.55 -21.06
CA GLU A 250 1.79 20.99 -20.86
C GLU A 250 3.22 21.35 -20.46
N GLY A 251 3.96 21.99 -21.37
CA GLY A 251 5.39 22.23 -21.19
C GLY A 251 6.16 20.93 -20.94
N ALA A 252 6.95 20.88 -19.87
CA ALA A 252 7.68 19.68 -19.44
C ALA A 252 6.88 18.80 -18.44
N THR A 253 5.55 18.81 -18.53
CA THR A 253 4.68 18.01 -17.65
C THR A 253 3.73 17.13 -18.47
N VAL A 254 3.68 15.84 -18.15
CA VAL A 254 2.61 14.93 -18.63
C VAL A 254 1.45 15.01 -17.65
N ILE A 255 0.24 15.18 -18.16
CA ILE A 255 -1.01 15.32 -17.38
C ILE A 255 -1.94 14.17 -17.73
N LEU A 256 -2.53 13.53 -16.73
CA LEU A 256 -3.57 12.52 -16.86
C LEU A 256 -4.82 12.99 -16.11
N ARG A 257 -5.97 12.97 -16.79
CA ARG A 257 -7.28 13.26 -16.19
C ARG A 257 -8.18 12.06 -16.30
N GLY A 258 -8.92 11.76 -15.25
CA GLY A 258 -9.89 10.67 -15.26
C GLY A 258 -11.06 10.90 -14.31
N GLU A 259 -12.08 10.07 -14.47
CA GLU A 259 -13.28 10.05 -13.66
C GLU A 259 -13.62 8.58 -13.36
N VAL A 260 -13.86 8.29 -12.08
CA VAL A 260 -14.15 6.94 -11.60
C VAL A 260 -15.49 6.44 -12.11
N GLU A 261 -16.52 7.29 -12.00
CA GLU A 261 -17.87 7.08 -12.51
C GLU A 261 -18.56 8.44 -12.68
N PRO A 262 -19.60 8.54 -13.54
CA PRO A 262 -20.26 9.82 -13.79
C PRO A 262 -20.75 10.52 -12.52
N ASN A 263 -20.30 11.77 -12.30
CA ASN A 263 -20.58 12.59 -11.11
C ASN A 263 -19.94 12.08 -9.81
N GLY A 264 -18.98 11.16 -9.90
CA GLY A 264 -18.24 10.61 -8.77
C GLY A 264 -16.92 11.34 -8.55
N ILE A 265 -15.91 10.56 -8.13
CA ILE A 265 -14.54 11.04 -7.99
C ILE A 265 -13.95 11.33 -9.37
N ARG A 266 -13.46 12.56 -9.54
CA ARG A 266 -12.59 12.99 -10.63
C ARG A 266 -11.18 13.15 -10.10
N PHE A 267 -10.20 12.74 -10.88
CA PHE A 267 -8.80 12.81 -10.51
C PHE A 267 -7.95 13.42 -11.61
N GLU A 268 -6.86 14.04 -11.20
CA GLU A 268 -5.78 14.49 -12.08
C GLU A 268 -4.45 14.01 -11.51
N ALA A 269 -3.55 13.57 -12.38
CA ALA A 269 -2.16 13.30 -12.07
C ALA A 269 -1.25 14.10 -12.99
N ARG A 270 -0.11 14.55 -12.45
CA ARG A 270 0.90 15.31 -13.20
C ARG A 270 2.29 14.75 -12.95
N ALA A 271 3.00 14.40 -14.01
CA ALA A 271 4.39 14.00 -13.98
C ALA A 271 5.26 15.12 -14.57
N ALA A 272 5.84 15.95 -13.69
CA ALA A 272 6.70 17.06 -14.07
C ALA A 272 8.16 16.59 -14.22
N LEU A 273 8.76 16.85 -15.38
CA LEU A 273 10.13 16.46 -15.70
C LEU A 273 11.10 17.60 -15.42
N THR A 274 12.26 17.27 -14.86
CA THR A 274 13.39 18.18 -14.66
C THR A 274 14.65 17.47 -15.10
N LEU A 275 15.35 18.04 -16.08
CA LEU A 275 16.50 17.44 -16.74
C LEU A 275 17.80 18.08 -16.24
N GLU A 276 18.84 17.25 -16.13
CA GLU A 276 20.22 17.69 -16.10
C GLU A 276 20.82 17.41 -17.49
N GLY A 277 21.09 18.45 -18.28
CA GLY A 277 21.50 18.30 -19.68
C GLY A 277 20.39 17.76 -20.60
N GLY A 278 20.69 17.64 -21.89
CA GLY A 278 19.75 17.08 -22.88
C GLY A 278 18.57 17.99 -23.23
N GLN A 279 17.56 17.39 -23.85
CA GLN A 279 16.35 18.08 -24.33
C GLN A 279 15.08 17.26 -24.04
N VAL A 280 13.95 17.96 -23.93
CA VAL A 280 12.62 17.37 -23.76
C VAL A 280 11.65 17.98 -24.78
N GLU A 281 10.89 17.12 -25.46
CA GLU A 281 9.88 17.52 -26.44
C GLU A 281 8.62 16.67 -26.33
N ALA A 282 7.50 17.18 -26.86
CA ALA A 282 6.24 16.45 -26.89
C ALA A 282 6.30 15.28 -27.89
N ALA A 283 5.84 14.11 -27.47
CA ALA A 283 5.77 12.89 -28.27
C ALA A 283 4.38 12.25 -28.13
N GLY A 284 3.41 12.84 -28.83
CA GLY A 284 2.00 12.49 -28.70
C GLY A 284 1.42 12.98 -27.38
N ASP A 285 0.96 12.05 -26.55
CA ASP A 285 0.44 12.28 -25.20
C ASP A 285 1.51 12.18 -24.09
N GLY A 286 2.78 12.00 -24.47
CA GLY A 286 3.91 11.89 -23.56
C GLY A 286 5.05 12.85 -23.90
N LEU A 287 6.15 12.73 -23.15
CA LEU A 287 7.36 13.52 -23.34
C LEU A 287 8.54 12.63 -23.72
N ARG A 288 9.23 12.99 -24.81
CA ARG A 288 10.50 12.38 -25.23
C ARG A 288 11.64 13.17 -24.61
N VAL A 289 12.53 12.46 -23.93
CA VAL A 289 13.80 12.97 -23.41
C VAL A 289 14.93 12.37 -24.24
N THR A 290 15.87 13.23 -24.65
CA THR A 290 17.03 12.82 -25.45
C THR A 290 18.31 13.41 -24.88
N GLY A 291 19.33 12.58 -24.71
CA GLY A 291 20.68 12.98 -24.35
C GLY A 291 20.82 13.67 -22.99
N ALA A 292 19.99 13.33 -22.00
CA ALA A 292 20.12 13.89 -20.65
C ALA A 292 21.19 13.13 -19.83
N ASP A 293 21.82 13.83 -18.89
CA ASP A 293 22.73 13.24 -17.89
C ASP A 293 21.93 12.56 -16.77
N ALA A 294 20.86 13.23 -16.34
CA ALA A 294 19.89 12.70 -15.40
C ALA A 294 18.49 13.27 -15.69
N LEU A 295 17.47 12.51 -15.29
CA LEU A 295 16.07 12.94 -15.34
C LEU A 295 15.43 12.74 -13.97
N VAL A 296 14.74 13.76 -13.46
CA VAL A 296 13.86 13.67 -12.30
C VAL A 296 12.42 13.84 -12.77
N ILE A 297 11.57 12.88 -12.42
CA ILE A 297 10.12 12.92 -12.62
C ILE A 297 9.48 13.08 -11.25
N ARG A 298 8.72 14.17 -11.06
CA ARG A 298 7.89 14.39 -9.87
C ARG A 298 6.44 14.12 -10.23
N LEU A 299 5.91 12.99 -9.77
CA LEU A 299 4.54 12.57 -9.94
C LEU A 299 3.70 13.01 -8.74
N VAL A 300 2.64 13.78 -9.01
CA VAL A 300 1.58 14.10 -8.03
C VAL A 300 0.25 13.63 -8.58
N ALA A 301 -0.69 13.34 -7.69
CA ALA A 301 -2.08 13.11 -8.05
C ALA A 301 -3.01 13.68 -6.96
N ALA A 302 -4.20 14.09 -7.37
CA ALA A 302 -5.22 14.61 -6.49
C ALA A 302 -6.62 14.32 -7.05
N THR A 303 -7.62 14.38 -6.18
CA THR A 303 -9.03 14.22 -6.54
C THR A 303 -9.87 15.45 -6.20
N ASN A 304 -11.15 15.43 -6.58
CA ASN A 304 -12.15 16.40 -6.13
C ASN A 304 -12.70 16.12 -4.72
N PHE A 305 -12.22 15.09 -4.02
CA PHE A 305 -12.66 14.75 -2.67
C PHE A 305 -12.27 15.84 -1.65
N ARG A 306 -13.24 16.40 -0.93
CA ARG A 306 -12.97 17.24 0.26
C ARG A 306 -13.25 16.50 1.56
N SER A 307 -14.38 15.80 1.59
CA SER A 307 -14.83 15.02 2.74
C SER A 307 -15.80 13.94 2.27
N TYR A 308 -16.21 13.05 3.17
CA TYR A 308 -17.24 12.05 2.90
C TYR A 308 -18.62 12.67 2.52
N ARG A 309 -18.79 13.99 2.68
CA ARG A 309 -20.01 14.73 2.33
C ARG A 309 -19.88 15.53 1.04
N GLU A 310 -18.66 15.74 0.52
CA GLU A 310 -18.42 16.78 -0.47
C GLU A 310 -17.32 16.41 -1.50
N LEU A 311 -17.67 16.53 -2.78
CA LEU A 311 -16.81 16.26 -3.94
C LEU A 311 -16.57 17.52 -4.80
N SER A 312 -16.17 18.64 -4.17
CA SER A 312 -16.11 19.97 -4.79
C SER A 312 -14.70 20.51 -5.06
N ALA A 313 -13.64 19.80 -4.64
CA ALA A 313 -12.30 20.30 -4.87
C ALA A 313 -11.92 20.28 -6.36
N ASP A 314 -10.96 21.12 -6.72
CA ASP A 314 -10.37 21.13 -8.05
C ASP A 314 -9.09 20.26 -8.05
N PRO A 315 -9.10 19.09 -8.73
CA PRO A 315 -7.91 18.24 -8.85
C PRO A 315 -6.72 18.95 -9.50
N ALA A 316 -6.98 19.81 -10.50
CA ALA A 316 -5.93 20.46 -11.27
C ALA A 316 -5.17 21.48 -10.42
N GLN A 317 -5.90 22.33 -9.69
CA GLN A 317 -5.31 23.27 -8.75
C GLN A 317 -4.52 22.55 -7.65
N ARG A 318 -5.05 21.45 -7.10
CA ARG A 318 -4.35 20.67 -6.07
C ARG A 318 -3.03 20.08 -6.60
N CYS A 319 -3.03 19.54 -7.82
CA CYS A 319 -1.78 19.07 -8.44
C CYS A 319 -0.77 20.20 -8.66
N ALA A 320 -1.22 21.40 -9.06
CA ALA A 320 -0.35 22.55 -9.18
C ALA A 320 0.27 22.94 -7.81
N ASP A 321 -0.54 22.99 -6.76
CA ASP A 321 -0.09 23.30 -5.40
C ASP A 321 0.92 22.26 -4.88
N LEU A 322 0.67 20.96 -5.14
CA LEU A 322 1.57 19.87 -4.76
C LEU A 322 2.93 19.97 -5.46
N LEU A 323 2.95 20.26 -6.77
CA LEU A 323 4.21 20.46 -7.51
C LEU A 323 5.00 21.67 -7.01
N GLN A 324 4.31 22.73 -6.56
CA GLN A 324 4.97 23.92 -6.00
C GLN A 324 5.71 23.63 -4.68
N ARG A 325 5.26 22.68 -3.86
CA ARG A 325 5.92 22.33 -2.58
C ARG A 325 7.38 21.87 -2.75
N SER A 326 7.67 21.24 -3.88
CA SER A 326 8.99 20.73 -4.25
C SER A 326 9.70 21.60 -5.30
N ALA A 327 9.11 22.73 -5.71
CA ALA A 327 9.70 23.60 -6.73
C ALA A 327 11.02 24.20 -6.23
N GLY A 328 12.02 24.24 -7.11
CA GLY A 328 13.35 24.82 -6.83
C GLY A 328 14.26 23.97 -5.94
N LYS A 329 13.79 22.84 -5.38
CA LYS A 329 14.63 21.92 -4.60
C LYS A 329 15.36 20.96 -5.54
N SER A 330 16.64 20.70 -5.27
CA SER A 330 17.38 19.67 -5.99
C SER A 330 16.91 18.26 -5.59
N TRP A 331 17.20 17.26 -6.42
CA TRP A 331 16.91 15.86 -6.06
C TRP A 331 17.53 15.47 -4.72
N GLU A 332 18.77 15.87 -4.48
CA GLU A 332 19.46 15.51 -3.23
C GLU A 332 18.77 16.12 -2.01
N GLN A 333 18.30 17.36 -2.10
CA GLN A 333 17.52 18.00 -1.02
C GLN A 333 16.19 17.28 -0.78
N LEU A 334 15.46 16.93 -1.85
CA LEU A 334 14.19 16.20 -1.76
C LEU A 334 14.39 14.80 -1.17
N ARG A 335 15.41 14.08 -1.63
CA ARG A 335 15.78 12.76 -1.15
C ARG A 335 16.21 12.81 0.32
N GLN A 336 17.02 13.78 0.71
CA GLN A 336 17.45 13.93 2.09
C GLN A 336 16.27 14.22 3.03
N ALA A 337 15.35 15.11 2.63
CA ALA A 337 14.15 15.40 3.41
C ALA A 337 13.25 14.17 3.56
N HIS A 338 13.05 13.41 2.48
CA HIS A 338 12.32 12.12 2.50
C HIS A 338 12.95 11.12 3.46
N VAL A 339 14.26 10.88 3.33
CA VAL A 339 14.98 9.91 4.16
C VAL A 339 14.94 10.32 5.63
N ALA A 340 15.11 11.61 5.93
CA ALA A 340 15.06 12.10 7.31
C ALA A 340 13.66 11.92 7.95
N ASP A 341 12.59 12.24 7.21
CA ASP A 341 11.20 12.01 7.66
C ASP A 341 10.94 10.53 7.95
N HIS A 342 11.27 9.66 6.99
CA HIS A 342 11.05 8.22 7.13
C HIS A 342 11.87 7.62 8.27
N GLN A 343 13.16 7.94 8.36
CA GLN A 343 14.04 7.44 9.43
C GLN A 343 13.60 7.92 10.81
N GLY A 344 13.00 9.12 10.91
CA GLY A 344 12.42 9.63 12.14
C GLY A 344 11.32 8.75 12.73
N LEU A 345 10.66 7.92 11.90
CA LEU A 345 9.67 6.91 12.29
C LEU A 345 10.29 5.51 12.35
N PHE A 346 10.95 5.11 11.27
CA PHE A 346 11.40 3.73 11.06
C PHE A 346 12.47 3.30 12.07
N ARG A 347 13.47 4.16 12.33
CA ARG A 347 14.60 3.81 13.21
C ARG A 347 14.26 3.81 14.71
N ARG A 348 13.02 4.11 15.10
CA ARG A 348 12.57 4.07 16.52
C ARG A 348 12.59 2.66 17.13
N VAL A 349 12.48 1.62 16.30
CA VAL A 349 12.56 0.22 16.73
C VAL A 349 13.58 -0.50 15.86
N SER A 350 14.47 -1.23 16.51
CA SER A 350 15.39 -2.18 15.90
C SER A 350 15.06 -3.58 16.43
N LEU A 351 15.20 -4.58 15.57
CA LEU A 351 15.12 -5.99 15.90
C LEU A 351 16.33 -6.65 15.27
N ASP A 352 17.04 -7.46 16.04
CA ASP A 352 18.16 -8.26 15.55
C ASP A 352 18.00 -9.68 16.10
N LEU A 353 17.67 -10.61 15.20
CA LEU A 353 17.55 -12.03 15.50
C LEU A 353 18.80 -12.82 15.02
N GLY A 354 19.85 -12.12 14.60
CA GLY A 354 21.04 -12.69 13.98
C GLY A 354 20.92 -12.81 12.46
N SER A 355 22.04 -13.14 11.83
CA SER A 355 22.16 -13.35 10.39
C SER A 355 23.00 -14.59 10.09
N THR A 356 22.67 -15.25 8.99
CA THR A 356 23.44 -16.36 8.41
C THR A 356 23.77 -16.01 6.96
N PRO A 357 24.60 -16.79 6.24
CA PRO A 357 24.83 -16.60 4.80
C PRO A 357 23.55 -16.61 3.95
N ALA A 358 22.43 -17.13 4.48
CA ALA A 358 21.13 -17.08 3.84
C ALA A 358 20.68 -15.65 3.49
N ALA A 359 21.04 -14.67 4.33
CA ALA A 359 20.62 -13.28 4.19
C ALA A 359 21.18 -12.59 2.93
N GLU A 360 22.27 -13.13 2.37
CA GLU A 360 22.89 -12.62 1.14
C GLU A 360 22.16 -13.05 -0.13
N ARG A 361 21.18 -13.97 -0.05
CA ARG A 361 20.43 -14.45 -1.21
C ARG A 361 19.34 -13.44 -1.63
N PRO A 362 18.91 -13.46 -2.91
CA PRO A 362 17.71 -12.76 -3.35
C PRO A 362 16.48 -13.11 -2.50
N THR A 363 15.62 -12.13 -2.25
CA THR A 363 14.49 -12.26 -1.31
C THR A 363 13.51 -13.36 -1.72
N ASP A 364 13.29 -13.56 -3.02
CA ASP A 364 12.43 -14.62 -3.55
C ASP A 364 12.98 -16.03 -3.28
N GLN A 365 14.31 -16.20 -3.24
CA GLN A 365 14.95 -17.46 -2.84
C GLN A 365 14.82 -17.67 -1.34
N ARG A 366 15.10 -16.62 -0.56
CA ARG A 366 14.98 -16.64 0.91
C ARG A 366 13.57 -17.07 1.35
N ILE A 367 12.52 -16.52 0.74
CA ILE A 367 11.13 -16.88 1.03
C ILE A 367 10.84 -18.35 0.67
N ARG A 368 11.24 -18.80 -0.52
CA ARG A 368 11.00 -20.19 -0.96
C ARG A 368 11.68 -21.23 -0.07
N GLU A 369 12.84 -20.90 0.45
CA GLU A 369 13.70 -21.83 1.20
C GLU A 369 13.51 -21.70 2.71
N PHE A 370 12.76 -20.70 3.19
CA PHE A 370 12.65 -20.37 4.62
C PHE A 370 12.21 -21.55 5.50
N ALA A 371 11.21 -22.33 5.07
CA ALA A 371 10.67 -23.44 5.87
C ALA A 371 11.68 -24.55 6.17
N ALA A 372 12.69 -24.72 5.32
CA ALA A 372 13.75 -25.71 5.46
C ALA A 372 15.12 -25.09 5.80
N GLY A 373 15.19 -23.76 5.88
CA GLY A 373 16.42 -23.00 6.04
C GLY A 373 16.58 -22.38 7.43
N ASP A 374 17.76 -21.82 7.67
CA ASP A 374 18.10 -21.05 8.87
C ASP A 374 18.34 -19.59 8.48
N ASP A 375 17.28 -18.80 8.45
CA ASP A 375 17.30 -17.38 8.05
C ASP A 375 16.53 -16.48 9.05
N PRO A 376 17.04 -16.32 10.28
CA PRO A 376 16.41 -15.45 11.29
C PRO A 376 16.36 -13.98 10.84
N GLN A 377 17.23 -13.60 9.91
CA GLN A 377 17.24 -12.27 9.32
C GLN A 377 15.97 -12.02 8.49
N LEU A 378 15.39 -13.04 7.84
CA LEU A 378 14.15 -12.88 7.07
C LEU A 378 12.96 -12.56 7.99
N ALA A 379 12.93 -13.14 9.20
CA ALA A 379 11.93 -12.80 10.21
C ALA A 379 12.08 -11.33 10.66
N THR A 380 13.31 -10.87 10.87
CA THR A 380 13.61 -9.44 11.13
C THR A 380 13.16 -8.54 9.99
N LEU A 381 13.47 -8.91 8.75
CA LEU A 381 13.07 -8.16 7.55
C LEU A 381 11.55 -8.09 7.43
N THR A 382 10.84 -9.18 7.72
CA THR A 382 9.37 -9.26 7.67
C THR A 382 8.72 -8.37 8.74
N PHE A 383 9.25 -8.38 9.97
CA PHE A 383 8.82 -7.49 11.03
C PHE A 383 8.98 -6.02 10.63
N GLN A 384 10.16 -5.65 10.12
CA GLN A 384 10.42 -4.29 9.68
C GLN A 384 9.61 -3.89 8.46
N TYR A 385 9.30 -4.84 7.57
CA TYR A 385 8.44 -4.60 6.42
C TYR A 385 7.01 -4.24 6.83
N GLY A 386 6.46 -4.88 7.87
CA GLY A 386 5.16 -4.49 8.44
C GLY A 386 5.14 -3.03 8.93
N ARG A 387 6.21 -2.59 9.62
CA ARG A 387 6.38 -1.20 10.06
C ARG A 387 6.50 -0.23 8.88
N TYR A 388 7.32 -0.60 7.89
CA TYR A 388 7.46 0.15 6.64
C TYR A 388 6.12 0.35 5.92
N LEU A 389 5.34 -0.71 5.75
CA LEU A 389 4.05 -0.65 5.05
C LEU A 389 3.05 0.27 5.76
N LEU A 390 3.03 0.28 7.10
CA LEU A 390 2.20 1.21 7.86
C LEU A 390 2.65 2.67 7.65
N ILE A 391 3.96 2.95 7.75
CA ILE A 391 4.50 4.30 7.46
C ILE A 391 4.16 4.74 6.04
N ALA A 392 4.25 3.84 5.06
CA ALA A 392 4.03 4.17 3.66
C ALA A 392 2.54 4.33 3.29
N SER A 393 1.62 3.74 4.06
CA SER A 393 0.17 3.73 3.74
C SER A 393 -0.69 4.57 4.67
N SER A 394 -0.24 4.89 5.89
CA SER A 394 -1.05 5.65 6.85
C SER A 394 -0.21 6.72 7.54
N ARG A 395 -0.35 7.96 7.08
CA ARG A 395 0.33 9.13 7.66
C ARG A 395 -0.67 10.24 7.99
N PRO A 396 -0.37 11.12 8.96
CA PRO A 396 -1.24 12.24 9.31
C PRO A 396 -1.75 13.05 8.11
N GLY A 397 -3.04 13.40 8.17
CA GLY A 397 -3.80 14.03 7.08
C GLY A 397 -4.17 13.07 5.93
N GLY A 398 -3.89 11.77 6.09
CA GLY A 398 -4.19 10.71 5.13
C GLY A 398 -5.56 10.07 5.33
N GLN A 399 -5.86 9.07 4.50
CA GLN A 399 -6.92 8.07 4.78
C GLN A 399 -6.30 6.90 5.57
N PRO A 400 -7.10 6.14 6.33
CA PRO A 400 -6.60 4.93 6.94
C PRO A 400 -6.19 3.88 5.89
N ALA A 401 -5.29 2.98 6.28
CA ALA A 401 -4.88 1.85 5.44
C ALA A 401 -6.08 0.91 5.21
N ASN A 402 -6.45 0.70 3.94
CA ASN A 402 -7.51 -0.23 3.56
C ASN A 402 -7.00 -1.68 3.48
N LEU A 403 -7.78 -2.61 2.93
CA LEU A 403 -7.37 -4.03 2.79
C LEU A 403 -6.04 -4.24 2.04
N GLN A 404 -5.61 -3.30 1.22
CA GLN A 404 -4.36 -3.33 0.47
C GLN A 404 -3.45 -2.14 0.82
N GLY A 405 -3.65 -1.52 1.99
CA GLY A 405 -2.94 -0.31 2.39
C GLY A 405 -3.39 0.88 1.55
N ILE A 406 -2.62 1.20 0.51
CA ILE A 406 -2.93 2.19 -0.53
C ILE A 406 -2.54 1.70 -1.94
N TRP A 407 -2.26 0.40 -2.10
CA TRP A 407 -1.77 -0.16 -3.36
C TRP A 407 -2.82 -1.07 -4.00
N ASN A 408 -3.32 -0.69 -5.17
CA ASN A 408 -4.33 -1.47 -5.89
C ASN A 408 -4.27 -1.17 -7.40
N ALA A 409 -4.12 -2.22 -8.23
CA ALA A 409 -4.14 -2.13 -9.69
C ALA A 409 -5.50 -2.45 -10.34
N SER A 410 -6.51 -2.87 -9.58
CA SER A 410 -7.79 -3.34 -10.13
C SER A 410 -8.92 -2.32 -9.96
N LEU A 411 -9.72 -2.11 -11.01
CA LEU A 411 -11.00 -1.40 -10.90
C LEU A 411 -12.08 -2.20 -10.13
N ARG A 412 -11.87 -3.50 -9.94
CA ARG A 412 -12.76 -4.40 -9.20
C ARG A 412 -11.92 -5.26 -8.25
N PRO A 413 -11.30 -4.64 -7.23
CA PRO A 413 -10.40 -5.38 -6.36
C PRO A 413 -11.16 -6.39 -5.49
N PRO A 414 -10.49 -7.46 -5.02
CA PRO A 414 -11.06 -8.38 -4.05
C PRO A 414 -11.63 -7.64 -2.83
N TRP A 415 -12.88 -7.97 -2.48
CA TRP A 415 -13.64 -7.32 -1.40
C TRP A 415 -13.63 -5.79 -1.47
N ASP A 416 -13.59 -5.23 -2.68
CA ASP A 416 -13.66 -3.80 -2.94
C ASP A 416 -12.44 -3.01 -2.39
N SER A 417 -11.41 -3.71 -1.89
CA SER A 417 -10.25 -3.11 -1.19
C SER A 417 -10.69 -2.05 -0.15
N LYS A 418 -11.81 -2.35 0.53
CA LYS A 418 -12.51 -1.44 1.45
C LYS A 418 -11.97 -1.53 2.88
N TYR A 419 -12.68 -0.91 3.82
CA TYR A 419 -12.47 -1.12 5.24
C TYR A 419 -13.39 -2.24 5.75
N THR A 420 -12.81 -3.42 6.01
CA THR A 420 -13.52 -4.56 6.61
C THR A 420 -13.28 -4.56 8.11
N CYS A 421 -14.28 -4.10 8.86
CA CYS A 421 -14.15 -3.73 10.28
C CYS A 421 -14.56 -4.85 11.27
N ASN A 422 -14.49 -6.12 10.89
CA ASN A 422 -14.71 -7.25 11.81
C ASN A 422 -13.42 -8.02 12.13
N ILE A 423 -12.28 -7.62 11.55
CA ILE A 423 -10.93 -8.08 11.90
C ILE A 423 -9.86 -7.28 11.13
N ASN A 424 -10.05 -7.07 9.82
CA ASN A 424 -8.97 -6.63 8.93
C ASN A 424 -8.49 -5.20 9.22
N THR A 425 -9.41 -4.23 9.28
CA THR A 425 -9.03 -2.85 9.57
C THR A 425 -8.41 -2.73 10.97
N GLN A 426 -8.89 -3.48 11.96
CA GLN A 426 -8.25 -3.51 13.28
C GLN A 426 -6.83 -4.08 13.22
N MET A 427 -6.65 -5.18 12.47
CA MET A 427 -5.36 -5.84 12.30
C MET A 427 -4.30 -4.94 11.65
N ASN A 428 -4.70 -4.11 10.68
CA ASN A 428 -3.81 -3.12 10.06
C ASN A 428 -3.13 -2.20 11.11
N TYR A 429 -3.82 -1.93 12.22
CA TYR A 429 -3.37 -0.97 13.24
C TYR A 429 -2.86 -1.60 14.53
N TRP A 430 -2.89 -2.94 14.68
CA TRP A 430 -2.22 -3.62 15.79
C TRP A 430 -0.74 -3.22 15.97
N PRO A 431 0.07 -3.05 14.91
CA PRO A 431 1.46 -2.65 15.09
C PRO A 431 1.64 -1.16 15.45
N ALA A 432 0.64 -0.29 15.26
CA ALA A 432 0.82 1.16 15.32
C ALA A 432 1.44 1.62 16.65
N GLU A 433 0.84 1.25 17.78
CA GLU A 433 1.32 1.68 19.10
C GLU A 433 2.55 0.89 19.55
N VAL A 434 2.45 -0.45 19.54
CA VAL A 434 3.48 -1.33 20.10
C VAL A 434 4.81 -1.27 19.32
N THR A 435 4.79 -0.80 18.07
CA THR A 435 6.01 -0.62 17.24
C THR A 435 6.44 0.84 17.07
N ALA A 436 5.95 1.73 17.95
CA ALA A 436 6.32 3.15 18.05
C ALA A 436 5.98 4.01 16.81
N LEU A 437 4.80 3.77 16.24
CA LEU A 437 4.23 4.46 15.06
C LEU A 437 2.86 5.10 15.37
N GLY A 438 2.67 5.63 16.58
CA GLY A 438 1.37 6.18 17.02
C GLY A 438 0.79 7.25 16.08
N GLU A 439 1.65 8.08 15.46
CA GLU A 439 1.23 9.09 14.48
C GLU A 439 0.62 8.45 13.21
N CYS A 440 1.00 7.21 12.87
CA CYS A 440 0.41 6.48 11.75
C CYS A 440 -0.99 5.96 12.08
N HIS A 441 -1.43 6.02 13.34
CA HIS A 441 -2.77 5.63 13.79
C HIS A 441 -3.79 6.78 13.62
N GLU A 442 -3.32 8.03 13.53
CA GLU A 442 -4.16 9.23 13.41
C GLU A 442 -5.21 9.16 12.27
N PRO A 443 -4.89 8.64 11.07
CA PRO A 443 -5.89 8.53 10.00
C PRO A 443 -7.10 7.66 10.36
N LEU A 444 -6.91 6.63 11.20
CA LEU A 444 -8.04 5.82 11.68
C LEU A 444 -8.91 6.61 12.65
N PHE A 445 -8.31 7.35 13.59
CA PHE A 445 -9.06 8.19 14.52
C PHE A 445 -9.81 9.31 13.81
N ALA A 446 -9.19 9.93 12.80
CA ALA A 446 -9.84 10.94 11.97
C ALA A 446 -11.03 10.38 11.17
N ALA A 447 -11.02 9.11 10.79
CA ALA A 447 -12.14 8.46 10.11
C ALA A 447 -13.29 8.06 11.07
N LEU A 448 -13.02 7.96 12.37
CA LEU A 448 -14.01 7.65 13.42
C LEU A 448 -14.69 8.90 13.99
N ALA A 449 -14.04 10.06 13.88
CA ALA A 449 -14.55 11.37 14.29
C ALA A 449 -15.50 11.96 13.24
#